data_AF-A0A2T0KLY3-F1
#
_entry.id   AF-A0A2T0KLY3-F1
#
_cell.length_a   1.000
_cell.length_b   1.000
_cell.length_c   1.000
_cell.angle_alpha   90.00
_cell.angle_beta   90.00
_cell.angle_gamma   90.00
#
_symmetry.space_group_name_H-M   'P 1'
#
loop_
_entity.id
_entity.type
_entity.pdbx_description
1 polymer ?
#
loop_
_entity_poly.entity_id
_entity_poly.type
_entity_poly.pdbx_seq_one_letter_code
_entity_poly.pdbx_strand_id
1 'polypeptide(L)'
;MTGSIRSYLGGPDRLTALTRARDAWLTGAIRELRITSQTDGLTALKTKVGTETTVAALKDDAKKMIVDYRVFILTGPKMRLTAAIDTELAAVTKLHDNKNIDDAKLDAVAAGLNGKVDTLLGFTPGPDGDAIRAEVKTVRDAAKDAHTQLKALRRQPSNGCRYRSSGCGGRSSRTPHWLPGSR
;
A
#
# COMPACT_ATOMS: atom_id res chain seq x y z
N MET A 1 36.23 -11.30 -38.91
CA MET A 1 36.29 -11.17 -37.43
C MET A 1 35.75 -9.80 -37.04
N THR A 2 34.44 -9.67 -36.88
CA THR A 2 33.77 -8.42 -36.49
C THR A 2 33.06 -8.67 -35.16
N GLY A 3 33.80 -8.47 -34.07
CA GLY A 3 33.32 -8.62 -32.71
C GLY A 3 32.46 -7.44 -32.29
N SER A 4 31.17 -7.70 -32.16
CA SER A 4 30.11 -6.82 -31.70
C SER A 4 30.39 -6.22 -30.32
N ILE A 5 30.58 -4.90 -30.23
CA ILE A 5 30.56 -4.10 -29.00
C ILE A 5 29.09 -4.02 -28.55
N ARG A 6 28.63 -5.02 -27.80
CA ARG A 6 27.27 -5.06 -27.25
C ARG A 6 27.34 -4.80 -25.73
N SER A 7 26.72 -3.68 -25.34
CA SER A 7 26.07 -3.41 -24.05
C SER A 7 26.93 -3.25 -22.77
N TYR A 8 27.38 -2.00 -22.54
CA TYR A 8 27.60 -1.38 -21.22
C TYR A 8 26.48 -0.37 -20.90
N LEU A 9 25.22 -0.70 -21.22
CA LEU A 9 24.05 0.17 -20.99
C LEU A 9 23.05 -0.52 -20.06
N GLY A 10 23.53 -0.94 -18.89
CA GLY A 10 22.69 -1.48 -17.80
C GLY A 10 22.54 -0.53 -16.61
N GLY A 11 22.92 0.74 -16.76
CA GLY A 11 22.74 1.77 -15.73
C GLY A 11 21.54 2.65 -16.09
N PRO A 12 20.75 3.14 -15.11
CA PRO A 12 19.68 4.09 -15.39
C PRO A 12 20.25 5.28 -16.14
N ASP A 13 19.65 5.61 -17.29
CA ASP A 13 20.08 6.72 -18.14
C ASP A 13 20.28 7.97 -17.28
N ARG A 14 21.34 8.74 -17.53
CA ARG A 14 21.65 9.98 -16.78
C ARG A 14 20.42 10.90 -16.62
N LEU A 15 19.53 10.89 -17.60
CA LEU A 15 18.25 11.60 -17.58
C LEU A 15 17.31 11.11 -16.46
N THR A 16 17.21 9.80 -16.28
CA THR A 16 16.43 9.13 -15.22
C THR A 16 17.01 9.44 -13.84
N ALA A 17 18.33 9.45 -13.69
CA ALA A 17 18.98 9.82 -12.44
C ALA A 17 18.73 11.28 -12.06
N LEU A 18 18.83 12.20 -13.03
CA LEU A 18 18.55 13.63 -12.81
C LEU A 18 17.08 13.90 -12.45
N THR A 19 16.16 13.18 -13.09
CA THR A 19 14.72 13.30 -12.79
C THR A 19 14.43 12.88 -11.35
N ARG A 20 14.97 11.73 -10.91
CA ARG A 20 14.82 11.27 -9.51
C ARG A 20 15.43 12.23 -8.50
N ALA A 21 16.61 12.80 -8.80
CA ALA A 21 17.25 13.77 -7.92
C ALA A 21 16.41 15.06 -7.77
N ARG A 22 15.84 15.55 -8.88
CA ARG A 22 14.93 16.70 -8.87
C ARG A 22 13.67 16.42 -8.06
N ASP A 23 13.04 15.26 -8.29
CA ASP A 23 11.79 14.92 -7.63
C ASP A 23 12.00 14.69 -6.12
N ALA A 24 13.14 14.11 -5.72
CA ALA A 24 13.55 13.99 -4.32
C ALA A 24 13.77 15.37 -3.66
N TRP A 25 14.44 16.29 -4.36
CA TRP A 25 14.67 17.65 -3.88
C TRP A 25 13.37 18.44 -3.72
N LEU A 26 12.48 18.38 -4.72
CA LEU A 26 11.15 19.02 -4.66
C LEU A 26 10.33 18.48 -3.50
N THR A 27 10.36 17.17 -3.28
CA THR A 27 9.66 16.53 -2.16
C THR A 27 10.21 17.02 -0.81
N GLY A 28 11.53 17.16 -0.68
CA GLY A 28 12.17 17.71 0.52
C GLY A 28 11.78 19.17 0.78
N ALA A 29 11.84 20.02 -0.24
CA ALA A 29 11.53 21.44 -0.14
C ALA A 29 10.05 21.69 0.22
N ILE A 30 9.13 20.94 -0.39
CA ILE A 30 7.69 21.02 -0.09
C ILE A 30 7.41 20.60 1.35
N ARG A 31 8.13 19.58 1.86
CA ARG A 31 7.98 19.12 3.25
C ARG A 31 8.41 20.20 4.24
N GLU A 32 9.52 20.89 3.99
CA GLU A 32 10.03 21.94 4.87
C GLU A 32 9.10 23.15 4.91
N LEU A 33 8.65 23.64 3.75
CA LEU A 33 7.67 24.73 3.64
C LEU A 33 6.40 24.44 4.45
N ARG A 34 5.97 23.18 4.47
CA ARG A 34 4.79 22.74 5.21
C ARG A 34 4.99 22.75 6.72
N ILE A 35 6.16 22.35 7.21
CA ILE A 35 6.48 22.40 8.64
C ILE A 35 6.50 23.85 9.11
N THR A 36 7.14 24.74 8.34
CA THR A 36 7.18 26.18 8.64
C THR A 36 5.77 26.77 8.67
N SER A 37 4.97 26.57 7.62
CA SER A 37 3.60 27.09 7.56
C SER A 37 2.71 26.59 8.71
N GLN A 38 2.84 25.32 9.10
CA GLN A 38 2.11 24.77 10.25
C GLN A 38 2.56 25.37 11.58
N THR A 39 3.85 25.63 11.73
CA THR A 39 4.44 26.26 12.92
C THR A 39 3.94 27.70 13.05
N ASP A 40 3.91 28.45 11.94
CA ASP A 40 3.40 29.82 11.89
C ASP A 40 1.91 29.85 12.24
N GLY A 41 1.12 28.95 11.67
CA GLY A 41 -0.31 28.84 11.96
C GLY A 41 -0.62 28.51 13.44
N LEU A 42 0.14 27.58 14.03
CA LEU A 42 0.04 27.27 15.47
C LEU A 42 0.45 28.45 16.34
N THR A 43 1.47 29.21 15.94
CA THR A 43 1.92 30.41 16.65
C THR A 43 0.86 31.51 16.61
N ALA A 44 0.24 31.73 15.44
CA ALA A 44 -0.86 32.68 15.29
C ALA A 44 -2.07 32.28 16.15
N LEU A 45 -2.42 30.99 16.17
CA LEU A 45 -3.53 30.47 16.97
C LEU A 45 -3.25 30.59 18.48
N LYS A 46 -2.01 30.36 18.92
CA LYS A 46 -1.59 30.56 20.31
C LYS A 46 -1.76 32.03 20.71
N THR A 47 -1.33 32.97 19.88
CA THR A 47 -1.52 34.40 20.13
C THR A 47 -3.00 34.74 20.25
N LYS A 48 -3.83 34.22 19.34
CA LYS A 48 -5.28 34.44 19.35
C LYS A 48 -5.96 33.92 20.63
N VAL A 49 -5.64 32.69 21.04
CA VAL A 49 -6.17 32.09 22.28
C VAL A 49 -5.77 32.91 23.51
N GLY A 50 -4.56 33.50 23.51
CA GLY A 50 -4.10 34.37 24.59
C GLY A 50 -4.84 35.70 24.72
N THR A 51 -5.52 36.16 23.67
CA THR A 51 -6.32 37.40 23.70
C THR A 51 -7.83 37.14 23.77
N GLU A 52 -8.27 35.89 23.71
CA GLU A 52 -9.69 35.53 23.70
C GLU A 52 -10.28 35.59 25.11
N THR A 53 -11.45 36.23 25.24
CA THR A 53 -12.10 36.47 26.55
C THR A 53 -13.40 35.71 26.71
N THR A 54 -13.87 35.05 25.64
CA THR A 54 -15.15 34.34 25.66
C THR A 54 -14.96 32.82 25.58
N VAL A 55 -15.70 32.10 26.43
CA VAL A 55 -15.67 30.62 26.46
C VAL A 55 -16.14 30.02 25.13
N ALA A 56 -17.07 30.68 24.44
CA ALA A 56 -17.57 30.21 23.15
C ALA A 56 -16.48 30.25 22.06
N ALA A 57 -15.77 31.37 21.91
CA ALA A 57 -14.71 31.49 20.92
C ALA A 57 -13.50 30.60 21.26
N LEU A 58 -13.17 30.42 22.54
CA LEU A 58 -12.15 29.45 22.97
C LEU A 58 -12.49 28.01 22.55
N LYS A 59 -13.76 27.61 22.63
CA LYS A 59 -14.21 26.29 22.16
C LYS A 59 -14.08 26.15 20.65
N ASP A 60 -14.43 27.19 19.91
CA ASP A 60 -14.31 27.18 18.44
C ASP A 60 -12.84 27.12 18.01
N ASP A 61 -11.95 27.85 18.69
CA ASP A 61 -10.51 27.83 18.41
C ASP A 61 -9.85 26.51 18.82
N ALA A 62 -10.26 25.92 19.95
CA ALA A 62 -9.83 24.57 20.33
C ALA A 62 -10.30 23.50 19.32
N LYS A 63 -11.50 23.67 18.75
CA LYS A 63 -12.00 22.80 17.69
C LYS A 63 -11.17 22.96 16.40
N LYS A 64 -10.79 24.18 16.04
CA LYS A 64 -9.87 24.44 14.92
C LYS A 64 -8.48 23.83 15.15
N MET A 65 -7.96 23.83 16.38
CA MET A 65 -6.71 23.09 16.70
C MET A 65 -6.82 21.61 16.33
N ILE A 66 -7.93 20.97 16.70
CA ILE A 66 -8.14 19.54 16.48
C ILE A 66 -8.47 19.24 15.02
N VAL A 67 -9.14 20.16 14.32
CA VAL A 67 -9.59 19.94 12.94
C VAL A 67 -8.49 20.30 11.94
N ASP A 68 -7.92 21.50 12.05
CA ASP A 68 -6.95 22.04 11.09
C ASP A 68 -5.52 21.55 11.37
N TYR A 69 -5.16 21.38 12.65
CA TYR A 69 -3.81 20.95 13.08
C TYR A 69 -3.78 19.50 13.57
N ARG A 70 -4.62 18.65 12.98
CA ARG A 70 -4.75 17.18 13.13
C ARG A 70 -3.46 16.37 12.88
N VAL A 71 -2.35 17.06 12.68
CA VAL A 71 -1.01 16.60 12.37
C VAL A 71 -0.64 15.37 13.21
N PHE A 72 -0.94 15.35 14.51
CA PHE A 72 -0.51 14.22 15.35
C PHE A 72 -1.38 12.97 15.26
N ILE A 73 -2.71 13.10 15.15
CA ILE A 73 -3.61 11.94 15.16
C ILE A 73 -3.50 11.12 13.87
N LEU A 74 -3.27 11.79 12.73
CA LEU A 74 -3.19 11.10 11.44
C LEU A 74 -1.77 10.66 11.07
N THR A 75 -0.72 11.23 11.67
CA THR A 75 0.66 10.83 11.33
C THR A 75 0.97 9.39 11.73
N GLY A 76 0.51 8.93 12.91
CA GLY A 76 0.69 7.54 13.33
C GLY A 76 0.08 6.53 12.35
N PRO A 77 -1.23 6.63 12.02
CA PRO A 77 -1.87 5.81 11.00
C PRO A 77 -1.23 5.91 9.61
N LYS A 78 -0.79 7.11 9.18
CA LYS A 78 -0.11 7.30 7.90
C LYS A 78 1.20 6.51 7.84
N MET A 79 2.06 6.65 8.86
CA MET A 79 3.34 5.93 8.91
C MET A 79 3.15 4.41 8.92
N ARG A 80 2.14 3.90 9.64
CA ARG A 80 1.80 2.47 9.62
C ARG A 80 1.33 2.00 8.25
N LEU A 81 0.55 2.81 7.53
CA LEU A 81 0.11 2.49 6.18
C LEU A 81 1.26 2.53 5.16
N THR A 82 2.15 3.53 5.25
CA THR A 82 3.36 3.59 4.42
C THR A 82 4.21 2.34 4.63
N ALA A 83 4.52 1.99 5.87
CA ALA A 83 5.29 0.78 6.18
C ALA A 83 4.61 -0.51 5.68
N ALA A 84 3.27 -0.58 5.74
CA ALA A 84 2.52 -1.70 5.18
C ALA A 84 2.67 -1.77 3.65
N ILE A 85 2.51 -0.65 2.94
CA ILE A 85 2.68 -0.60 1.48
C ILE A 85 4.11 -0.99 1.09
N ASP A 86 5.13 -0.46 1.78
CA ASP A 86 6.53 -0.80 1.53
C ASP A 86 6.79 -2.30 1.75
N THR A 87 6.19 -2.88 2.79
CA THR A 87 6.29 -4.32 3.08
C THR A 87 5.66 -5.16 1.97
N GLU A 88 4.50 -4.76 1.44
CA GLU A 88 3.83 -5.47 0.35
C GLU A 88 4.60 -5.31 -0.98
N LEU A 89 5.17 -4.14 -1.28
CA LEU A 89 6.05 -3.96 -2.44
C LEU A 89 7.31 -4.82 -2.33
N ALA A 90 7.95 -4.88 -1.16
CA ALA A 90 9.07 -5.79 -0.93
C ALA A 90 8.68 -7.27 -1.06
N ALA A 91 7.45 -7.63 -0.67
CA ALA A 91 6.91 -8.96 -0.90
C ALA A 91 6.70 -9.26 -2.39
N VAL A 92 6.23 -8.30 -3.19
CA VAL A 92 6.13 -8.45 -4.65
C VAL A 92 7.49 -8.74 -5.25
N THR A 93 8.53 -7.97 -4.92
CA THR A 93 9.90 -8.20 -5.42
C THR A 93 10.39 -9.61 -5.10
N LYS A 94 10.21 -10.09 -3.87
CA LYS A 94 10.61 -11.45 -3.47
C LYS A 94 9.83 -12.54 -4.20
N LEU A 95 8.58 -12.27 -4.60
CA LEU A 95 7.77 -13.25 -5.32
C LEU A 95 8.11 -13.33 -6.81
N HIS A 96 8.61 -12.25 -7.42
CA HIS A 96 9.14 -12.28 -8.80
C HIS A 96 10.33 -13.23 -8.95
N ASP A 97 11.13 -13.41 -7.90
CA ASP A 97 12.23 -14.38 -7.93
C ASP A 97 11.72 -15.84 -8.04
N ASN A 98 10.43 -16.09 -7.75
CA ASN A 98 9.82 -17.41 -7.86
C ASN A 98 9.17 -17.60 -9.24
N LYS A 99 9.86 -18.32 -10.13
CA LYS A 99 9.40 -18.67 -11.50
C LYS A 99 8.06 -19.43 -11.60
N ASN A 100 7.48 -19.84 -10.47
CA ASN A 100 6.20 -20.55 -10.41
C ASN A 100 5.00 -19.62 -10.18
N ILE A 101 5.25 -18.33 -10.01
CA ILE A 101 4.23 -17.30 -9.79
C ILE A 101 4.03 -16.52 -11.09
N ASP A 102 2.79 -16.11 -11.33
CA ASP A 102 2.39 -15.34 -12.50
C ASP A 102 2.83 -13.87 -12.34
N ASP A 103 3.89 -13.47 -13.06
CA ASP A 103 4.47 -12.13 -13.03
C ASP A 103 3.43 -11.04 -13.36
N ALA A 104 2.49 -11.30 -14.27
CA ALA A 104 1.47 -10.33 -14.64
C ALA A 104 0.55 -9.97 -13.46
N LYS A 105 0.32 -10.93 -12.54
CA LYS A 105 -0.46 -10.68 -11.32
C LYS A 105 0.34 -9.92 -10.28
N LEU A 106 1.65 -10.16 -10.19
CA LEU A 106 2.54 -9.42 -9.31
C LEU A 106 2.67 -7.96 -9.78
N ASP A 107 2.81 -7.73 -11.08
CA ASP A 107 2.83 -6.39 -11.69
C ASP A 107 1.53 -5.63 -11.43
N ALA A 108 0.38 -6.31 -11.53
CA ALA A 108 -0.92 -5.71 -11.21
C ALA A 108 -1.01 -5.27 -9.74
N VAL A 109 -0.49 -6.07 -8.80
CA VAL A 109 -0.41 -5.70 -7.38
C VAL A 109 0.48 -4.48 -7.19
N ALA A 110 1.69 -4.50 -7.77
CA ALA A 110 2.62 -3.38 -7.67
C ALA A 110 2.03 -2.08 -8.24
N ALA A 111 1.37 -2.16 -9.40
CA ALA A 111 0.70 -1.02 -10.01
C ALA A 111 -0.42 -0.45 -9.12
N GLY A 112 -1.17 -1.31 -8.42
CA GLY A 112 -2.22 -0.87 -7.48
C GLY A 112 -1.70 -0.13 -6.25
N LEU A 113 -0.44 -0.39 -5.86
CA LEU A 113 0.23 0.24 -4.72
C LEU A 113 1.08 1.46 -5.11
N ASN A 114 1.51 1.55 -6.37
CA ASN A 114 2.39 2.62 -6.82
C ASN A 114 1.72 4.00 -6.66
N GLY A 115 2.47 4.98 -6.16
CA GLY A 115 1.96 6.33 -5.88
C GLY A 115 1.00 6.46 -4.68
N LYS A 116 0.61 5.36 -4.01
CA LYS A 116 -0.24 5.43 -2.81
C LYS A 116 0.49 6.03 -1.60
N VAL A 117 1.79 5.81 -1.49
CA VAL A 117 2.64 6.45 -0.47
C VAL A 117 2.72 7.95 -0.71
N ASP A 118 2.97 8.37 -1.94
CA ASP A 118 3.01 9.79 -2.30
C ASP A 118 1.67 10.48 -2.06
N THR A 119 0.57 9.79 -2.37
CA THR A 119 -0.79 10.24 -2.05
C THR A 119 -0.96 10.45 -0.53
N LEU A 120 -0.53 9.50 0.31
CA LEU A 120 -0.60 9.61 1.78
C LEU A 120 0.22 10.79 2.34
N LEU A 121 1.42 10.98 1.80
CA LEU A 121 2.35 12.04 2.22
C LEU A 121 1.88 13.41 1.72
N GLY A 122 1.30 13.45 0.52
CA GLY A 122 0.72 14.63 -0.12
C GLY A 122 -0.49 15.22 0.61
N PHE A 123 -1.25 14.41 1.37
CA PHE A 123 -2.41 14.92 2.10
C PHE A 123 -2.02 15.97 3.14
N THR A 124 -2.39 17.22 2.87
CA THR A 124 -2.35 18.34 3.81
C THR A 124 -3.51 18.21 4.80
N PRO A 125 -3.27 18.25 6.12
CA PRO A 125 -4.36 18.37 7.07
C PRO A 125 -5.09 19.68 6.78
N GLY A 126 -6.40 19.58 6.65
CA GLY A 126 -7.28 20.69 6.34
C GLY A 126 -8.59 20.54 7.10
N PRO A 127 -9.49 21.52 6.96
CA PRO A 127 -10.72 21.58 7.73
C PRO A 127 -11.65 20.38 7.46
N ASP A 128 -11.57 19.81 6.27
CA ASP A 128 -12.37 18.65 5.88
C ASP A 128 -11.73 17.33 6.32
N GLY A 129 -11.97 16.99 7.58
CA GLY A 129 -11.54 15.73 8.14
C GLY A 129 -12.22 14.49 7.52
N ASP A 130 -13.38 14.64 6.88
CA ASP A 130 -14.10 13.54 6.25
C ASP A 130 -13.54 13.19 4.88
N ALA A 131 -13.21 14.19 4.07
CA ALA A 131 -12.48 14.01 2.82
C ALA A 131 -11.16 13.26 3.06
N ILE A 132 -10.37 13.69 4.04
CA ILE A 132 -9.10 13.04 4.38
C ILE A 132 -9.32 11.60 4.83
N ARG A 133 -10.37 11.33 5.61
CA ARG A 133 -10.72 9.95 6.03
C ARG A 133 -11.10 9.08 4.85
N ALA A 134 -11.89 9.59 3.90
CA ALA A 134 -12.31 8.87 2.71
C ALA A 134 -11.12 8.51 1.82
N GLU A 135 -10.19 9.43 1.63
CA GLU A 135 -8.99 9.18 0.84
C GLU A 135 -8.03 8.19 1.51
N VAL A 136 -7.77 8.34 2.83
CA VAL A 136 -6.97 7.38 3.60
C VAL A 136 -7.63 5.99 3.60
N LYS A 137 -8.96 5.91 3.63
CA LYS A 137 -9.69 4.64 3.50
C LYS A 137 -9.39 3.97 2.17
N THR A 138 -9.39 4.73 1.07
CA THR A 138 -9.06 4.20 -0.27
C THR A 138 -7.65 3.60 -0.32
N VAL A 139 -6.66 4.25 0.31
CA VAL A 139 -5.29 3.71 0.39
C VAL A 139 -5.23 2.46 1.25
N ARG A 140 -5.94 2.45 2.38
CA ARG A 140 -6.01 1.28 3.27
C ARG A 140 -6.64 0.07 2.56
N ASP A 141 -7.71 0.28 1.81
CA ASP A 141 -8.41 -0.79 1.10
C ASP A 141 -7.50 -1.36 -0.01
N ALA A 142 -6.79 -0.50 -0.76
CA ALA A 142 -5.79 -0.96 -1.73
C ALA A 142 -4.67 -1.83 -1.10
N ALA A 143 -4.15 -1.44 0.07
CA ALA A 143 -3.16 -2.23 0.79
C ALA A 143 -3.71 -3.60 1.25
N LYS A 144 -4.96 -3.65 1.70
CA LYS A 144 -5.62 -4.91 2.09
C LYS A 144 -5.87 -5.83 0.90
N ASP A 145 -6.27 -5.26 -0.22
CA ASP A 145 -6.51 -6.02 -1.46
C ASP A 145 -5.19 -6.61 -1.97
N ALA A 146 -4.11 -5.81 -1.99
CA ALA A 146 -2.76 -6.27 -2.32
C ALA A 146 -2.31 -7.42 -1.42
N HIS A 147 -2.46 -7.28 -0.10
CA HIS A 147 -2.15 -8.33 0.85
C HIS A 147 -2.92 -9.63 0.56
N THR A 148 -4.22 -9.51 0.27
CA THR A 148 -5.10 -10.64 -0.05
C THR A 148 -4.66 -11.35 -1.34
N GLN A 149 -4.32 -10.57 -2.37
CA GLN A 149 -3.81 -11.10 -3.65
C GLN A 149 -2.46 -11.81 -3.47
N LEU A 150 -1.51 -11.20 -2.76
CA LEU A 150 -0.20 -11.80 -2.50
C LEU A 150 -0.32 -13.08 -1.69
N LYS A 151 -1.22 -13.11 -0.70
CA LYS A 151 -1.54 -14.33 0.05
C LYS A 151 -2.12 -15.43 -0.83
N ALA A 152 -2.99 -15.09 -1.78
CA ALA A 152 -3.54 -16.04 -2.73
C ALA A 152 -2.46 -16.60 -3.68
N LEU A 153 -1.59 -15.73 -4.21
CA LEU A 153 -0.47 -16.12 -5.09
C LEU A 153 0.51 -17.06 -4.39
N ARG A 154 0.86 -16.78 -3.12
CA ARG A 154 1.70 -17.67 -2.30
C ARG A 154 1.11 -19.05 -2.06
N ARG A 155 -0.22 -19.19 -2.15
CA ARG A 155 -0.95 -20.44 -1.93
C ARG A 155 -1.21 -21.20 -3.22
N GLN A 156 -0.91 -20.63 -4.39
CA GLN A 156 -1.11 -21.35 -5.64
C GLN A 156 -0.13 -22.55 -5.66
N PRO A 157 -0.64 -23.80 -5.74
CA PRO A 157 0.24 -24.92 -5.98
C PRO A 157 0.90 -24.66 -7.33
N SER A 158 2.23 -24.73 -7.37
CA SER A 158 3.02 -24.60 -8.60
C SER A 158 2.30 -25.35 -9.72
N ASN A 159 2.03 -24.68 -10.84
CA ASN A 159 1.28 -25.20 -11.99
C ASN A 159 1.84 -26.52 -12.58
N GLY A 160 2.93 -27.07 -12.03
CA GLY A 160 3.46 -28.40 -12.29
C GLY A 160 2.76 -29.57 -11.57
N CYS A 161 1.88 -29.34 -10.59
CA CYS A 161 1.02 -30.41 -10.05
C CYS A 161 -0.33 -30.47 -10.79
N ARG A 162 -0.30 -30.46 -12.13
CA ARG A 162 -1.44 -30.92 -12.93
C ARG A 162 -1.50 -32.44 -12.85
N TYR A 163 -2.48 -32.94 -12.10
CA TYR A 163 -3.25 -34.14 -12.45
C TYR A 163 -2.45 -35.44 -12.61
N ARG A 164 -2.21 -36.16 -11.49
CA ARG A 164 -2.04 -37.63 -11.55
C ARG A 164 -3.42 -38.27 -11.71
N SER A 165 -4.04 -38.10 -12.87
CA SER A 165 -5.16 -38.96 -13.31
C SER A 165 -4.61 -40.29 -13.82
N SER A 166 -4.23 -41.15 -12.91
CA SER A 166 -4.07 -42.59 -13.18
C SER A 166 -3.96 -43.30 -11.84
N GLY A 167 -5.10 -43.75 -11.31
CA GLY A 167 -5.13 -44.60 -10.12
C GLY A 167 -6.02 -44.14 -8.98
N CYS A 168 -7.19 -43.53 -9.25
CA CYS A 168 -8.31 -43.75 -8.35
C CYS A 168 -8.65 -45.24 -8.46
N GLY A 169 -8.29 -45.98 -7.41
CA GLY A 169 -8.43 -47.42 -7.34
C GLY A 169 -9.81 -47.86 -7.81
N GLY A 170 -9.80 -48.86 -8.71
CA GLY A 170 -10.96 -49.68 -8.98
C GLY A 170 -11.44 -50.25 -7.65
N ARG A 171 -12.39 -49.55 -7.04
CA ARG A 171 -13.21 -50.08 -5.96
C ARG A 171 -14.12 -51.07 -6.66
N SER A 172 -13.65 -52.31 -6.71
CA SER A 172 -14.43 -53.45 -7.16
C SER A 172 -15.80 -53.37 -6.50
N SER A 173 -16.82 -53.34 -7.34
CA SER A 173 -18.20 -53.51 -6.97
C SER A 173 -18.33 -54.88 -6.30
N ARG A 174 -18.13 -54.94 -4.98
CA ARG A 174 -18.64 -56.02 -4.15
C ARG A 174 -20.16 -55.86 -4.14
N THR A 175 -20.79 -56.58 -5.06
CA THR A 175 -22.20 -56.93 -5.00
C THR A 175 -22.53 -57.47 -3.60
N PRO A 176 -23.48 -56.89 -2.86
CA PRO A 176 -24.02 -57.52 -1.67
C PRO A 176 -24.86 -58.73 -2.11
N HIS A 177 -24.34 -59.92 -1.86
CA HIS A 177 -25.12 -61.15 -1.88
C HIS A 177 -26.11 -61.08 -0.71
N TRP A 178 -27.36 -60.73 -1.02
CA TRP A 178 -28.50 -61.01 -0.16
C TRP A 178 -28.86 -62.49 -0.32
N LEU A 179 -28.83 -63.24 0.78
CA LEU A 179 -29.39 -64.60 0.89
C LEU A 179 -30.92 -64.47 1.03
N PRO A 180 -31.73 -65.27 0.30
CA PRO A 180 -33.16 -65.40 0.55
C PRO A 180 -33.48 -66.60 1.47
N GLY A 181 -34.46 -66.43 2.36
CA GLY A 181 -35.17 -67.50 3.08
C GLY A 181 -34.54 -67.88 4.43
N SER A 182 -35.29 -68.23 5.48
CA SER A 182 -36.65 -68.78 5.61
C SER A 182 -37.21 -68.39 7.00
N ARG A 183 -38.51 -68.14 7.19
CA ARG A 183 -39.53 -69.11 7.65
C ARG A 183 -39.02 -70.27 8.49
#